data_AF-A0A7G9RLQ3-F1
#
_entry.id   AF-A0A7G9RLQ3-F1
#
_cell.length_a   1.000
_cell.length_b   1.000
_cell.length_c   1.000
_cell.angle_alpha   90.00
_cell.angle_beta   90.00
_cell.angle_gamma   90.00
#
_symmetry.space_group_name_H-M   'P 1'
#
loop_
_entity.id
_entity.type
_entity.pdbx_description
1 polymer ?
#
loop_
_entity_poly.entity_id
_entity_poly.type
_entity_poly.pdbx_seq_one_letter_code
_entity_poly.pdbx_strand_id
1 'polypeptide(L)'
;MRVRDENLNWSDWSDAGSFEIGNPAPEVDPNPKPEDKEQVLIDKQLDAPGAGTPAVGLNVKAVAQCRQVTSHAGTVPAGLLLKDQVAASGLIAFSLLDCDRPGFDARIQLTLPAPLAKGSKLMKVSAGPDGKPVATEITTAAFAGNVVTYSVTDGGPLDEDGQRNAAIVDPVVVAAPAEVIPPVTPPSGMQPVPVGHPLMLSLAGLLMAGWAARAQRRRRA
;
A
#
# COMPACT_ATOMS: atom_id res chain seq x y z
N MET A 1 18.40 -1.57 -36.56
CA MET A 1 17.80 -2.89 -36.26
C MET A 1 17.60 -3.65 -37.57
N ARG A 2 17.52 -4.98 -37.55
CA ARG A 2 17.13 -5.80 -38.73
C ARG A 2 16.33 -7.01 -38.29
N VAL A 3 15.54 -7.57 -39.19
CA VAL A 3 14.61 -8.66 -38.90
C VAL A 3 14.96 -9.89 -39.72
N ARG A 4 14.57 -11.07 -39.25
CA ARG A 4 14.75 -12.34 -39.96
C ARG A 4 13.40 -12.88 -40.40
N ASP A 5 13.30 -13.33 -41.64
CA ASP A 5 12.07 -13.93 -42.18
C ASP A 5 11.94 -15.43 -41.81
N GLU A 6 10.79 -16.01 -42.15
CA GLU A 6 10.46 -17.42 -41.92
C GLU A 6 11.38 -18.39 -42.69
N ASN A 7 12.03 -17.90 -43.75
CA ASN A 7 12.99 -18.64 -44.56
C ASN A 7 14.45 -18.41 -44.11
N LEU A 8 14.64 -17.84 -42.91
CA LEU A 8 15.93 -17.62 -42.28
C LEU A 8 16.83 -16.59 -42.97
N ASN A 9 16.29 -15.77 -43.87
CA ASN A 9 17.01 -14.65 -44.49
C ASN A 9 16.95 -13.41 -43.59
N TRP A 10 18.05 -12.64 -43.58
CA TRP A 10 18.11 -11.38 -42.85
C TRP A 10 17.76 -10.22 -43.77
N SER A 11 16.98 -9.27 -43.26
CA SER A 11 16.84 -7.97 -43.91
C SER A 11 18.14 -7.18 -43.84
N ASP A 12 18.24 -6.14 -44.66
CA ASP A 12 19.25 -5.11 -44.46
C ASP A 12 19.09 -4.44 -43.09
N TRP A 13 20.19 -3.86 -42.61
CA TRP A 13 20.17 -3.04 -41.41
C TRP A 13 19.36 -1.77 -41.66
N SER A 14 18.49 -1.41 -40.72
CA SER A 14 17.91 -0.07 -40.69
C SER A 14 19.01 0.97 -40.58
N ASP A 15 18.72 2.17 -41.06
CA ASP A 15 19.55 3.34 -40.83
C ASP A 15 19.85 3.51 -39.34
N ALA A 16 21.03 4.07 -39.06
CA ALA A 16 21.46 4.34 -37.69
C ALA A 16 20.53 5.38 -37.05
N GLY A 17 19.92 5.01 -35.92
CA GLY A 17 19.17 5.92 -35.06
C GLY A 17 19.87 6.07 -33.71
N SER A 18 19.82 7.26 -33.14
CA SER A 18 20.23 7.54 -31.76
C SER A 18 19.03 8.01 -30.96
N PHE A 19 19.00 7.67 -29.68
CA PHE A 19 18.11 8.30 -28.71
C PHE A 19 18.96 8.87 -27.58
N GLU A 20 18.54 10.00 -27.04
CA GLU A 20 19.11 10.56 -25.82
C GLU A 20 18.23 10.15 -24.65
N ILE A 21 18.84 9.56 -23.62
CA ILE A 21 18.19 9.42 -22.33
C ILE A 21 18.28 10.82 -21.71
N GLY A 22 17.12 11.45 -21.48
CA GLY A 22 17.04 12.79 -20.92
C GLY A 22 17.89 12.93 -19.65
N ASN A 23 18.37 14.15 -19.40
CA ASN A 23 19.23 14.45 -18.26
C ASN A 23 18.71 13.78 -16.98
N PRO A 24 19.59 13.15 -16.18
CA PRO A 24 19.19 12.68 -14.85
C PRO A 24 18.56 13.85 -14.09
N ALA A 25 17.53 13.55 -13.29
CA ALA A 25 16.81 14.56 -12.52
C ALA A 25 17.80 15.52 -11.84
N PRO A 26 17.59 16.84 -11.95
CA PRO A 26 18.51 17.81 -11.37
C PRO A 26 18.67 17.50 -9.88
N GLU A 27 19.90 17.48 -9.42
CA GLU A 27 20.25 17.35 -8.01
C GLU A 27 19.54 18.49 -7.26
N VAL A 28 18.64 18.14 -6.33
CA VAL A 28 17.80 19.12 -5.65
C VAL A 28 18.70 20.04 -4.82
N ASP A 29 18.85 21.29 -5.28
CA ASP A 29 19.51 22.34 -4.50
C ASP A 29 18.73 22.53 -3.19
N PRO A 30 19.36 22.35 -2.02
CA PRO A 30 18.70 22.53 -0.72
C PRO A 30 18.23 23.98 -0.48
N ASN A 31 18.60 24.95 -1.34
CA ASN A 31 18.18 26.33 -1.21
C ASN A 31 17.84 27.00 -2.56
N PRO A 32 16.71 26.62 -3.20
CA PRO A 32 16.36 27.13 -4.52
C PRO A 32 16.12 28.65 -4.49
N LYS A 33 16.57 29.32 -5.56
CA LYS A 33 16.37 30.77 -5.72
C LYS A 33 14.87 31.10 -5.76
N PRO A 34 14.46 32.31 -5.35
CA PRO A 34 13.04 32.68 -5.28
C PRO A 34 12.27 32.51 -6.59
N GLU A 35 12.97 32.65 -7.71
CA GLU A 35 12.48 32.54 -9.09
C GLU A 35 12.21 31.09 -9.55
N ASP A 36 12.79 30.08 -8.87
CA ASP A 36 12.55 28.66 -9.18
C ASP A 36 11.41 28.05 -8.34
N LYS A 37 10.86 28.80 -7.37
CA LYS A 37 9.83 28.29 -6.44
C LYS A 37 8.48 28.06 -7.10
N GLU A 38 8.19 28.74 -8.21
CA GLU A 38 6.93 28.54 -8.96
C GLU A 38 6.97 27.25 -9.81
N GLN A 39 8.12 26.84 -10.34
CA GLN A 39 8.24 25.55 -11.02
C GLN A 39 8.18 24.36 -10.04
N VAL A 40 8.74 24.51 -8.83
CA VAL A 40 8.63 23.50 -7.76
C VAL A 40 7.17 23.29 -7.28
N LEU A 41 6.29 24.30 -7.43
CA LEU A 41 4.88 24.17 -7.09
C LEU A 41 4.08 23.43 -8.18
N ILE A 42 4.47 23.56 -9.45
CA ILE A 42 3.82 22.87 -10.57
C ILE A 42 4.25 21.40 -10.62
N ASP A 43 5.53 21.10 -10.34
CA ASP A 43 6.03 19.71 -10.26
C ASP A 43 5.53 18.95 -9.03
N LYS A 44 4.99 19.65 -8.01
CA LYS A 44 4.27 19.02 -6.90
C LYS A 44 2.83 18.63 -7.21
N GLN A 45 2.30 19.02 -8.38
CA GLN A 45 0.88 18.86 -8.70
C GLN A 45 0.61 17.94 -9.90
N LEU A 46 1.63 17.18 -10.33
CA LEU A 46 1.42 15.94 -11.07
C LEU A 46 1.69 14.80 -10.11
N ASP A 47 0.62 14.13 -9.68
CA ASP A 47 0.72 12.86 -8.97
C ASP A 47 1.54 11.89 -9.82
N ALA A 48 2.81 11.70 -9.46
CA ALA A 48 3.53 10.51 -9.84
C ALA A 48 2.69 9.31 -9.34
N PRO A 49 2.32 8.34 -10.19
CA PRO A 49 1.54 7.20 -9.74
C PRO A 49 2.38 6.43 -8.71
N GLY A 50 2.07 6.61 -7.42
CA GLY A 50 2.75 5.96 -6.31
C GLY A 50 3.31 6.87 -5.19
N ALA A 51 3.12 8.19 -5.24
CA ALA A 51 3.54 9.06 -4.14
C ALA A 51 2.71 8.80 -2.87
N GLY A 52 3.22 7.97 -1.96
CA GLY A 52 2.62 7.68 -0.65
C GLY A 52 2.64 6.21 -0.23
N THR A 53 3.05 5.28 -1.09
CA THR A 53 3.24 3.88 -0.72
C THR A 53 4.72 3.62 -0.36
N PRO A 54 5.01 2.99 0.79
CA PRO A 54 6.38 2.64 1.12
C PRO A 54 6.93 1.65 0.09
N ALA A 55 8.16 1.88 -0.37
CA ALA A 55 8.81 1.01 -1.34
C ALA A 55 8.91 -0.42 -0.82
N VAL A 56 8.40 -1.38 -1.59
CA VAL A 56 8.54 -2.81 -1.31
C VAL A 56 9.77 -3.30 -2.06
N GLY A 57 10.74 -3.85 -1.33
CA GLY A 57 11.92 -4.46 -1.93
C GLY A 57 11.56 -5.85 -2.45
N LEU A 58 11.52 -6.04 -3.76
CA LEU A 58 11.38 -7.35 -4.38
C LEU A 58 12.75 -7.93 -4.71
N ASN A 59 13.05 -9.11 -4.18
CA ASN A 59 14.18 -9.92 -4.62
C ASN A 59 13.65 -11.23 -5.20
N VAL A 60 14.03 -11.55 -6.43
CA VAL A 60 13.60 -12.76 -7.12
C VAL A 60 14.82 -13.61 -7.41
N LYS A 61 14.74 -14.88 -7.02
CA LYS A 61 15.71 -15.91 -7.38
C LYS A 61 14.99 -16.97 -8.20
N ALA A 62 15.11 -16.89 -9.51
CA ALA A 62 14.57 -17.89 -10.42
C ALA A 62 15.68 -18.84 -10.90
N VAL A 63 15.31 -20.09 -11.19
CA VAL A 63 16.22 -21.04 -11.85
C VAL A 63 16.42 -20.67 -13.33
N ALA A 64 15.46 -19.96 -13.92
CA ALA A 64 15.57 -19.33 -15.24
C ALA A 64 16.10 -17.90 -15.09
N GLN A 65 16.88 -17.41 -16.07
CA GLN A 65 17.10 -15.98 -16.22
C GLN A 65 15.84 -15.38 -16.86
N CYS A 66 15.40 -14.24 -16.36
CA CYS A 66 14.29 -13.48 -16.93
C CYS A 66 14.82 -12.14 -17.39
N ARG A 67 14.47 -11.71 -18.61
CA ARG A 67 14.95 -10.44 -19.14
C ARG A 67 14.29 -9.24 -18.46
N GLN A 68 13.07 -9.43 -17.97
CA GLN A 68 12.32 -8.37 -17.31
C GLN A 68 11.79 -8.87 -15.96
N VAL A 69 12.06 -8.08 -14.93
CA VAL A 69 11.53 -8.26 -13.58
C VAL A 69 10.98 -6.90 -13.15
N THR A 70 9.66 -6.81 -13.00
CA THR A 70 8.99 -5.58 -12.57
C THR A 70 8.18 -5.83 -11.31
N SER A 71 8.00 -4.79 -10.51
CA SER A 71 7.17 -4.83 -9.32
C SER A 71 6.58 -3.47 -9.03
N HIS A 72 5.31 -3.44 -8.67
CA HIS A 72 4.60 -2.22 -8.33
C HIS A 72 3.71 -2.48 -7.11
N ALA A 73 3.64 -1.49 -6.23
CA ALA A 73 2.73 -1.50 -5.09
C ALA A 73 1.56 -0.55 -5.39
N GLY A 74 0.34 -1.05 -5.26
CA GLY A 74 -0.90 -0.33 -5.45
C GLY A 74 -1.78 -0.33 -4.19
N THR A 75 -2.96 0.27 -4.32
CA THR A 75 -3.97 0.28 -3.27
C THR A 75 -4.64 -1.08 -3.15
N VAL A 76 -5.02 -1.46 -1.93
CA VAL A 76 -5.75 -2.70 -1.68
C VAL A 76 -7.26 -2.44 -1.83
N PRO A 77 -7.97 -3.14 -2.73
CA PRO A 77 -9.40 -2.99 -2.89
C PRO A 77 -10.18 -3.23 -1.59
N ALA A 78 -11.21 -2.42 -1.34
CA ALA A 78 -12.09 -2.60 -0.19
C ALA A 78 -12.83 -3.95 -0.28
N GLY A 79 -12.90 -4.67 0.85
CA GLY A 79 -13.57 -5.97 0.92
C GLY A 79 -12.78 -7.15 0.32
N LEU A 80 -11.54 -6.94 -0.14
CA LEU A 80 -10.67 -8.02 -0.62
C LEU A 80 -10.29 -8.99 0.51
N LEU A 81 -10.02 -8.45 1.71
CA LEU A 81 -9.63 -9.22 2.89
C LEU A 81 -10.85 -9.52 3.78
N LEU A 82 -10.72 -10.58 4.58
CA LEU A 82 -11.72 -10.93 5.58
C LEU A 82 -11.85 -9.83 6.66
N LYS A 83 -13.00 -9.77 7.34
CA LYS A 83 -13.30 -8.70 8.32
C LYS A 83 -12.35 -8.69 9.53
N ASP A 84 -11.76 -9.83 9.85
CA ASP A 84 -10.76 -10.01 10.90
C ASP A 84 -9.33 -9.78 10.41
N GLN A 85 -9.16 -9.25 9.21
CA GLN A 85 -7.87 -8.98 8.59
C GLN A 85 -7.75 -7.52 8.14
N VAL A 86 -6.53 -7.01 8.22
CA VAL A 86 -6.13 -5.70 7.68
C VAL A 86 -4.95 -5.90 6.74
N ALA A 87 -4.82 -5.04 5.73
CA ALA A 87 -3.69 -5.09 4.83
C ALA A 87 -2.43 -4.58 5.55
N ALA A 88 -1.43 -5.43 5.68
CA ALA A 88 -0.10 -5.08 6.21
C ALA A 88 0.84 -4.56 5.11
N SER A 89 0.44 -4.68 3.85
CA SER A 89 1.12 -4.13 2.68
C SER A 89 0.11 -3.51 1.71
N GLY A 90 0.60 -2.72 0.74
CA GLY A 90 -0.17 -2.47 -0.48
C GLY A 90 -0.41 -3.76 -1.28
N LEU A 91 -1.20 -3.64 -2.35
CA LEU A 91 -1.31 -4.71 -3.36
C LEU A 91 -0.01 -4.73 -4.16
N ILE A 92 0.77 -5.81 -4.06
CA ILE A 92 2.05 -5.94 -4.73
C ILE A 92 1.82 -6.76 -5.99
N ALA A 93 1.92 -6.15 -7.15
CA ALA A 93 1.92 -6.84 -8.44
C ALA A 93 3.35 -6.94 -8.95
N PHE A 94 3.81 -8.14 -9.27
CA PHE A 94 5.10 -8.34 -9.93
C PHE A 94 4.95 -9.16 -11.21
N SER A 95 5.92 -8.99 -12.10
CA SER A 95 5.96 -9.72 -13.36
C SER A 95 7.39 -10.17 -13.64
N LEU A 96 7.54 -11.46 -13.97
CA LEU A 96 8.74 -12.06 -14.54
C LEU A 96 8.41 -12.35 -15.99
N LEU A 97 9.05 -11.67 -16.93
CA LEU A 97 8.74 -11.83 -18.36
C LEU A 97 10.00 -12.23 -19.14
N ASP A 98 9.77 -12.86 -20.28
CA ASP A 98 10.80 -13.32 -21.22
C ASP A 98 11.87 -14.18 -20.52
N CYS A 99 11.41 -15.18 -19.75
CA CYS A 99 12.31 -16.12 -19.09
C CYS A 99 12.81 -17.19 -20.07
N ASP A 100 14.00 -17.73 -19.83
CA ASP A 100 14.71 -18.59 -20.79
C ASP A 100 13.96 -19.89 -21.17
N ARG A 101 13.02 -20.32 -20.33
CA ARG A 101 12.21 -21.53 -20.54
C ARG A 101 10.85 -21.40 -19.86
N PRO A 102 9.78 -21.94 -20.46
CA PRO A 102 8.48 -22.03 -19.79
C PRO A 102 8.48 -23.09 -18.68
N GLY A 103 7.57 -22.96 -17.72
CA GLY A 103 7.39 -23.88 -16.59
C GLY A 103 8.52 -23.85 -15.57
N PHE A 104 9.23 -22.74 -15.45
CA PHE A 104 10.31 -22.57 -14.48
C PHE A 104 9.78 -22.30 -13.06
N ASP A 105 10.61 -22.61 -12.06
CA ASP A 105 10.36 -22.26 -10.67
C ASP A 105 11.10 -20.96 -10.30
N ALA A 106 10.38 -20.07 -9.61
CA ALA A 106 10.92 -18.86 -8.99
C ALA A 106 10.72 -18.89 -7.48
N ARG A 107 11.76 -18.49 -6.75
CA ARG A 107 11.66 -18.17 -5.33
C ARG A 107 11.58 -16.66 -5.15
N ILE A 108 10.44 -16.22 -4.63
CA ILE A 108 10.13 -14.81 -4.41
C ILE A 108 10.49 -14.47 -2.97
N GLN A 109 11.15 -13.33 -2.79
CA GLN A 109 11.43 -12.73 -1.50
C GLN A 109 10.92 -11.29 -1.50
N LEU A 110 9.88 -11.03 -0.70
CA LEU A 110 9.31 -9.72 -0.48
C LEU A 110 9.89 -9.14 0.81
N THR A 111 10.45 -7.93 0.74
CA THR A 111 10.94 -7.20 1.90
C THR A 111 10.05 -5.98 2.13
N LEU A 112 9.34 -6.00 3.25
CA LEU A 112 8.41 -4.95 3.66
C LEU A 112 9.11 -3.88 4.49
N PRO A 113 8.57 -2.65 4.53
CA PRO A 113 9.17 -1.54 5.28
C PRO A 113 9.15 -1.75 6.81
N ALA A 114 8.25 -2.60 7.32
CA ALA A 114 8.06 -2.83 8.74
C ALA A 114 7.95 -4.33 9.06
N PRO A 115 8.32 -4.76 10.30
CA PRO A 115 8.10 -6.13 10.75
C PRO A 115 6.62 -6.52 10.69
N LEU A 116 6.37 -7.78 10.36
CA LEU A 116 5.01 -8.32 10.28
C LEU A 116 4.48 -8.75 11.64
N ALA A 117 3.19 -8.52 11.85
CA ALA A 117 2.48 -8.99 13.04
C ALA A 117 2.44 -10.52 13.08
N LYS A 118 2.40 -11.09 14.28
CA LYS A 118 2.22 -12.54 14.44
C LYS A 118 0.86 -12.94 13.87
N GLY A 119 0.84 -14.00 13.05
CA GLY A 119 -0.38 -14.47 12.38
C GLY A 119 -0.65 -13.77 11.04
N SER A 120 0.28 -12.95 10.54
CA SER A 120 0.22 -12.46 9.16
C SER A 120 0.25 -13.61 8.15
N LYS A 121 -0.44 -13.40 7.03
CA LYS A 121 -0.63 -14.35 5.93
C LYS A 121 -0.34 -13.67 4.61
N LEU A 122 0.19 -14.43 3.66
CA LEU A 122 0.39 -13.97 2.29
C LEU A 122 -0.81 -14.44 1.49
N MET A 123 -1.44 -13.51 0.79
CA MET A 123 -2.64 -13.78 0.01
C MET A 123 -2.32 -13.56 -1.47
N LYS A 124 -2.56 -14.58 -2.30
CA LYS A 124 -2.66 -14.43 -3.76
C LYS A 124 -3.94 -13.70 -4.08
N VAL A 125 -3.84 -12.68 -4.92
CA VAL A 125 -5.01 -12.00 -5.47
C VAL A 125 -5.23 -12.54 -6.89
N SER A 126 -6.47 -12.87 -7.21
CA SER A 126 -6.87 -13.36 -8.52
C SER A 126 -8.28 -12.86 -8.88
N ALA A 127 -8.61 -12.88 -10.17
CA ALA A 127 -9.99 -12.64 -10.60
C ALA A 127 -10.88 -13.83 -10.17
N GLY A 128 -11.96 -13.53 -9.44
CA GLY A 128 -13.00 -14.49 -9.10
C GLY A 128 -13.95 -14.77 -10.29
N PRO A 129 -14.86 -15.75 -10.16
CA PRO A 129 -15.80 -16.11 -11.22
C PRO A 129 -16.75 -14.97 -11.62
N ASP A 130 -16.99 -14.02 -10.72
CA ASP A 130 -17.81 -12.82 -10.95
C ASP A 130 -16.98 -11.60 -11.38
N GLY A 131 -15.69 -11.80 -11.70
CA GLY A 131 -14.76 -10.75 -12.08
C GLY A 131 -14.26 -9.89 -10.91
N LYS A 132 -14.68 -10.16 -9.67
CA LYS A 132 -14.19 -9.44 -8.48
C LYS A 132 -12.89 -10.06 -7.98
N PRO A 133 -11.97 -9.26 -7.42
CA PRO A 133 -10.74 -9.79 -6.89
C PRO A 133 -11.03 -10.65 -5.65
N VAL A 134 -10.41 -11.84 -5.61
CA VAL A 134 -10.49 -12.78 -4.50
C VAL A 134 -9.09 -12.99 -3.94
N ALA A 135 -8.98 -13.00 -2.61
CA ALA A 135 -7.73 -13.27 -1.90
C ALA A 135 -7.71 -14.72 -1.40
N THR A 136 -6.70 -15.49 -1.80
CA THR A 136 -6.49 -16.89 -1.36
C THR A 136 -5.15 -17.01 -0.65
N GLU A 137 -5.12 -17.70 0.50
CA GLU A 137 -3.90 -17.84 1.29
C GLU A 137 -2.84 -18.71 0.58
N ILE A 138 -1.61 -18.20 0.51
CA ILE A 138 -0.43 -18.95 0.08
C ILE A 138 0.17 -19.63 1.32
N THR A 139 -0.27 -20.86 1.59
CA THR A 139 0.13 -21.63 2.78
C THR A 139 1.60 -22.04 2.82
N THR A 140 2.29 -21.99 1.67
CA THR A 140 3.72 -22.30 1.54
C THR A 140 4.63 -21.12 1.85
N ALA A 141 4.07 -19.94 2.15
CA ALA A 141 4.84 -18.75 2.48
C ALA A 141 5.51 -18.86 3.86
N ALA A 142 6.78 -18.47 3.92
CA ALA A 142 7.57 -18.40 5.14
C ALA A 142 7.83 -16.94 5.52
N PHE A 143 7.66 -16.63 6.81
CA PHE A 143 7.75 -15.28 7.37
C PHE A 143 8.93 -15.17 8.32
N ALA A 144 9.77 -14.16 8.14
CA ALA A 144 10.89 -13.85 9.01
C ALA A 144 11.05 -12.33 9.16
N GLY A 145 10.61 -11.77 10.29
CA GLY A 145 10.64 -10.33 10.53
C GLY A 145 9.76 -9.56 9.55
N ASN A 146 10.38 -8.78 8.67
CA ASN A 146 9.73 -8.04 7.58
C ASN A 146 9.86 -8.72 6.21
N VAL A 147 10.36 -9.95 6.17
CA VAL A 147 10.61 -10.71 4.94
C VAL A 147 9.58 -11.83 4.78
N VAL A 148 8.99 -11.91 3.59
CA VAL A 148 8.11 -13.01 3.17
C VAL A 148 8.78 -13.75 2.02
N THR A 149 8.89 -15.07 2.12
CA THR A 149 9.44 -15.90 1.03
C THR A 149 8.47 -16.99 0.63
N TYR A 150 8.33 -17.24 -0.67
CA TYR A 150 7.53 -18.33 -1.20
C TYR A 150 8.05 -18.74 -2.58
N SER A 151 7.52 -19.84 -3.11
CA SER A 151 7.86 -20.34 -4.44
C SER A 151 6.64 -20.31 -5.34
N VAL A 152 6.86 -19.94 -6.59
CA VAL A 152 5.86 -19.94 -7.67
C VAL A 152 6.46 -20.64 -8.89
N THR A 153 5.60 -21.27 -9.67
CA THR A 153 5.96 -21.99 -10.90
C THR A 153 5.16 -21.37 -12.03
N ASP A 154 5.82 -21.10 -13.16
CA ASP A 154 5.18 -20.64 -14.41
C ASP A 154 4.18 -21.71 -14.90
N GLY A 155 2.94 -21.28 -15.11
CA GLY A 155 1.78 -22.14 -15.36
C GLY A 155 1.33 -22.97 -14.16
N GLY A 156 1.70 -22.55 -12.95
CA GLY A 156 1.28 -23.14 -11.68
C GLY A 156 0.00 -22.49 -11.10
N PRO A 157 -0.57 -23.03 -10.01
CA PRO A 157 -1.78 -22.49 -9.39
C PRO A 157 -1.62 -21.10 -8.77
N LEU A 158 -0.37 -20.70 -8.54
CA LEU A 158 -0.03 -19.38 -8.00
C LEU A 158 0.32 -18.38 -9.09
N ASP A 159 0.26 -18.76 -10.37
CA ASP A 159 0.46 -17.89 -11.53
C ASP A 159 -0.91 -17.43 -12.05
N GLU A 160 -1.09 -16.15 -12.34
CA GLU A 160 -2.42 -15.57 -12.60
C GLU A 160 -3.14 -16.17 -13.81
N ASP A 161 -2.44 -16.47 -14.90
CA ASP A 161 -3.05 -17.06 -16.10
C ASP A 161 -2.98 -18.60 -16.13
N GLY A 162 -2.19 -19.20 -15.23
CA GLY A 162 -1.97 -20.65 -15.15
C GLY A 162 -1.37 -21.26 -16.43
N GLN A 163 -0.79 -20.46 -17.33
CA GLN A 163 -0.21 -20.93 -18.59
C GLN A 163 1.30 -21.07 -18.46
N ARG A 164 1.87 -22.11 -19.09
CA ARG A 164 3.32 -22.28 -19.19
C ARG A 164 3.88 -21.48 -20.35
N ASN A 165 4.09 -20.18 -20.17
CA ASN A 165 4.40 -19.25 -21.27
C ASN A 165 5.69 -18.43 -21.05
N ALA A 166 6.55 -18.87 -20.13
CA ALA A 166 7.79 -18.18 -19.77
C ALA A 166 7.56 -16.78 -19.18
N ALA A 167 6.36 -16.56 -18.63
CA ALA A 167 6.00 -15.40 -17.85
C ALA A 167 5.36 -15.85 -16.53
N ILE A 168 5.51 -15.02 -15.49
CA ILE A 168 4.75 -15.13 -14.24
C ILE A 168 4.25 -13.73 -13.94
N VAL A 169 2.95 -13.56 -13.78
CA VAL A 169 2.34 -12.27 -13.42
C VAL A 169 1.49 -12.49 -12.19
N ASP A 170 1.84 -11.83 -11.10
CA ASP A 170 1.24 -12.16 -9.81
C ASP A 170 0.99 -10.94 -8.92
N PRO A 171 -0.29 -10.63 -8.68
CA PRO A 171 -0.69 -9.77 -7.59
C PRO A 171 -0.83 -10.55 -6.27
N VAL A 172 -0.19 -10.03 -5.22
CA VAL A 172 -0.23 -10.56 -3.85
C VAL A 172 -0.42 -9.43 -2.83
N VAL A 173 -0.94 -9.76 -1.66
CA VAL A 173 -1.07 -8.83 -0.53
C VAL A 173 -0.74 -9.56 0.77
N VAL A 174 -0.08 -8.88 1.70
CA VAL A 174 0.12 -9.42 3.05
C VAL A 174 -1.03 -8.96 3.94
N ALA A 175 -1.79 -9.92 4.46
CA ALA A 175 -2.83 -9.69 5.44
C ALA A 175 -2.24 -9.86 6.85
N ALA A 176 -2.57 -8.97 7.77
CA ALA A 176 -2.35 -9.16 9.20
C ALA A 176 -3.70 -9.34 9.90
N PRO A 177 -3.75 -10.02 11.06
CA PRO A 177 -4.93 -10.01 11.90
C PRO A 177 -5.30 -8.55 12.23
N ALA A 178 -6.58 -8.22 12.11
CA ALA A 178 -7.10 -6.97 12.62
C ALA A 178 -6.84 -6.96 14.13
N GLU A 179 -6.15 -5.92 14.62
CA GLU A 179 -5.93 -5.76 16.04
C GLU A 179 -7.31 -5.65 16.71
N VAL A 180 -7.65 -6.64 17.54
CA VAL A 180 -8.85 -6.58 18.35
C VAL A 180 -8.57 -5.51 19.40
N ILE A 181 -9.04 -4.29 19.17
CA ILE A 181 -9.07 -3.28 20.22
C ILE A 181 -9.96 -3.89 21.30
N PRO A 182 -9.41 -4.27 22.48
CA PRO A 182 -10.26 -4.76 23.55
C PRO A 182 -11.27 -3.64 23.87
N PRO A 183 -12.54 -3.96 24.16
CA PRO A 183 -13.47 -2.93 24.61
C PRO A 183 -12.80 -2.19 25.76
N VAL A 184 -12.63 -0.88 25.59
CA VAL A 184 -12.01 -0.01 26.59
C VAL A 184 -12.83 -0.21 27.85
N THR A 185 -12.32 -0.98 28.79
CA THR A 185 -12.94 -1.09 30.10
C THR A 185 -12.73 0.29 30.70
N PRO A 186 -13.79 1.08 30.97
CA PRO A 186 -13.60 2.38 31.59
C PRO A 186 -12.77 2.17 32.86
N PRO A 187 -11.73 2.98 33.09
CA PRO A 187 -10.86 2.80 34.25
C PRO A 187 -11.74 2.72 35.50
N SER A 188 -11.61 1.62 36.25
CA SER A 188 -12.28 1.42 37.53
C SER A 188 -11.80 2.51 38.48
N GLY A 189 -12.48 3.66 38.49
CA GLY A 189 -12.01 4.86 39.17
C GLY A 189 -12.64 6.18 38.74
N MET A 190 -13.34 6.25 37.61
CA MET A 190 -14.21 7.41 37.35
C MET A 190 -15.49 7.29 38.19
N GLN A 191 -15.40 7.71 39.46
CA GLN A 191 -16.59 8.06 40.21
C GLN A 191 -17.30 9.21 39.46
N PRO A 192 -18.59 9.10 39.13
CA PRO A 192 -19.34 10.23 38.62
C PRO A 192 -19.26 11.36 39.63
N VAL A 193 -18.89 12.56 39.18
CA VAL A 193 -18.88 13.76 40.02
C VAL A 193 -20.29 13.92 40.61
N PRO A 194 -20.45 13.93 41.94
CA PRO A 194 -21.76 14.09 42.55
C PRO A 194 -22.31 15.47 42.22
N VAL A 195 -23.29 15.54 41.31
CA VAL A 195 -24.02 16.78 40.95
C VAL A 195 -24.95 17.29 42.07
N GLY A 196 -24.79 16.78 43.30
CA GLY A 196 -25.60 17.12 44.47
C GLY A 196 -24.93 18.06 45.48
N HIS A 197 -23.78 18.67 45.18
CA HIS A 197 -23.12 19.54 46.16
C HIS A 197 -23.94 20.83 46.41
N PRO A 198 -24.41 21.09 47.65
CA PRO A 198 -25.31 22.22 47.97
C PRO A 198 -24.67 23.59 47.70
N LEU A 199 -23.34 23.65 47.63
CA LEU A 199 -22.57 24.83 47.25
C LEU A 199 -22.87 25.31 45.82
N MET A 200 -23.07 24.40 44.85
CA MET A 200 -23.40 24.76 43.46
C MET A 200 -24.82 25.35 43.34
N LEU A 201 -25.78 24.84 44.11
CA LEU A 201 -27.13 25.40 44.18
C LEU A 201 -27.14 26.81 44.81
N SER A 202 -26.31 27.04 45.83
CA SER A 202 -26.21 28.35 46.47
C SER A 202 -25.65 29.43 45.53
N LEU A 203 -24.70 29.06 44.66
CA LEU A 203 -24.07 29.97 43.71
C LEU A 203 -25.02 30.34 42.57
N ALA A 204 -25.80 29.38 42.07
CA ALA A 204 -26.85 29.62 41.08
C ALA A 204 -27.97 30.52 41.66
N GLY A 205 -28.36 30.30 42.93
CA GLY A 205 -29.34 31.14 43.62
C GLY A 205 -28.89 32.60 43.77
N LEU A 206 -27.64 32.83 44.16
CA LEU A 206 -27.08 34.19 44.31
C LEU A 206 -26.98 34.93 42.97
N LEU A 207 -26.65 34.24 41.88
CA LEU A 207 -26.62 34.83 40.53
C LEU A 207 -28.01 35.28 40.07
N MET A 208 -29.05 34.46 40.31
CA MET A 208 -30.43 34.79 39.97
C MET A 208 -30.98 35.95 40.82
N ALA A 209 -30.69 35.97 42.13
CA ALA A 209 -31.06 37.07 43.01
C ALA A 209 -30.38 38.39 42.63
N GLY A 210 -29.10 38.35 42.26
CA GLY A 210 -28.34 39.51 41.78
C GLY A 210 -28.91 40.10 40.48
N TRP A 211 -29.32 39.23 39.55
CA TRP A 211 -29.98 39.66 38.30
C TRP A 211 -31.35 40.29 38.54
N ALA A 212 -32.17 39.70 39.42
CA ALA A 212 -33.49 40.25 39.77
C ALA A 212 -33.38 41.64 40.43
N ALA A 213 -32.44 41.82 41.37
CA ALA A 213 -32.20 43.10 42.01
C ALA A 213 -31.73 44.19 41.02
N ARG A 214 -30.87 43.82 40.06
CA ARG A 214 -30.39 44.72 39.01
C ARG A 214 -31.51 45.12 38.04
N ALA A 215 -32.38 44.18 37.66
CA ALA A 215 -33.52 44.44 36.79
C ALA A 215 -34.54 45.37 37.47
N GLN A 216 -34.79 45.19 38.77
CA GLN A 216 -35.73 46.01 39.52
C GLN A 216 -35.26 47.45 39.71
N ARG A 217 -33.94 47.68 39.90
CA ARG A 217 -33.37 49.04 39.93
C ARG A 217 -33.50 49.75 38.58
N ARG A 218 -33.34 49.04 37.47
CA ARG A 218 -33.48 49.61 36.11
C ARG A 218 -34.92 49.98 35.74
N ARG A 219 -35.93 49.46 36.43
CA ARG A 219 -37.35 49.82 36.21
C ARG A 219 -37.83 50.98 37.08
N ARG A 220 -37.03 51.41 38.05
CA ARG A 220 -37.36 52.49 39.00
C ARG A 220 -36.55 53.78 38.75
N ALA A 221 -35.62 53.76 37.80
CA ALA A 221 -34.93 54.93 37.26
C ALA A 221 -35.53 55.22 35.87
#